data_AF-A0A6H2GYM4-F1
#
_entry.id   AF-A0A6H2GYM4-F1
#
_cell.length_a   1.000
_cell.length_b   1.000
_cell.length_c   1.000
_cell.angle_alpha   90.00
_cell.angle_beta   90.00
_cell.angle_gamma   90.00
#
_symmetry.space_group_name_H-M   'P 1'
#
loop_
_entity.id
_entity.type
_entity.pdbx_description
1 polymer ?
#
loop_
_entity_poly.entity_id
_entity_poly.type
_entity_poly.pdbx_seq_one_letter_code
_entity_poly.pdbx_strand_id
1 'polypeptide(L)' 'MAGRTNWIYWGRLYDSKFQAGCLVKRMENDWWIYGYECPSEIEVFQSKRGKYGVRYMP' A
#
# COMPACT_ATOMS: atom_id res chain seq x y z
N MET A 1 21.31 6.09 12.70
CA MET A 1 21.26 6.49 11.28
C MET A 1 19.82 6.37 10.83
N ALA A 2 19.16 7.47 10.45
CA ALA A 2 17.74 7.47 10.14
C ALA A 2 17.43 6.55 8.95
N GLY A 3 16.54 5.58 9.16
CA GLY A 3 16.21 4.51 8.23
C GLY A 3 15.61 5.03 6.93
N ARG A 4 16.20 4.64 5.80
CA ARG A 4 15.60 4.80 4.48
C ARG A 4 14.74 3.60 4.20
N THR A 5 13.46 3.71 4.51
CA THR A 5 12.48 2.76 4.01
C THR A 5 12.13 3.16 2.58
N ASN A 6 12.56 2.34 1.63
CA ASN A 6 12.30 2.51 0.19
C ASN A 6 10.83 2.16 -0.13
N TRP A 7 9.89 2.90 0.43
CA TRP A 7 8.47 2.69 0.15
C TRP A 7 8.10 3.26 -1.22
N ILE A 8 7.57 2.41 -2.10
CA ILE A 8 6.81 2.88 -3.24
C ILE A 8 5.39 3.15 -2.75
N TYR A 9 5.02 4.43 -2.61
CA TYR A 9 3.64 4.81 -2.38
C TYR A 9 2.81 4.43 -3.60
N TRP A 10 1.69 3.73 -3.41
CA TRP A 10 0.62 3.86 -4.38
C TRP A 10 0.11 5.30 -4.30
N GLY A 11 0.33 6.09 -5.35
CA GLY A 11 0.20 7.55 -5.32
C GLY A 11 -1.21 8.11 -5.08
N ARG A 12 -2.20 7.26 -4.82
CA ARG A 12 -3.60 7.64 -4.60
C ARG A 12 -4.01 7.48 -3.15
N LEU A 13 -4.70 8.49 -2.63
CA LEU A 13 -5.44 8.42 -1.38
C LEU A 13 -6.94 8.18 -1.66
N TYR A 14 -7.59 7.51 -0.72
CA TYR A 14 -8.98 7.08 -0.77
C TYR A 14 -9.80 7.74 0.32
N ASP A 15 -11.11 7.86 0.08
CA ASP A 15 -12.04 8.51 1.00
C ASP A 15 -12.47 7.58 2.14
N SER A 16 -12.36 6.27 1.93
CA SER A 16 -12.70 5.27 2.95
C SER A 16 -11.66 4.16 3.06
N LYS A 17 -11.59 3.55 4.25
CA LYS A 17 -10.76 2.37 4.52
C LYS A 17 -11.15 1.19 3.61
N PHE A 18 -12.43 1.07 3.26
CA PHE A 18 -12.94 0.05 2.35
C PHE A 18 -12.31 0.16 0.95
N GLN A 19 -12.34 1.36 0.36
CA GLN A 19 -11.75 1.59 -0.97
C GLN A 19 -10.24 1.28 -0.99
N ALA A 20 -9.51 1.70 0.04
CA ALA A 20 -8.08 1.36 0.18
C ALA A 20 -7.87 -0.16 0.33
N GLY A 21 -8.74 -0.84 1.09
CA GLY A 21 -8.71 -2.30 1.23
C GLY A 21 -8.96 -3.07 -0.08
N CYS A 22 -9.80 -2.56 -0.97
CA CYS A 22 -9.98 -3.15 -2.31
C CYS A 22 -8.66 -3.16 -3.10
N LEU A 23 -7.84 -2.11 -2.98
CA LEU A 23 -6.53 -2.07 -3.62
C LEU A 23 -5.57 -3.09 -3.02
N VAL A 24 -5.52 -3.21 -1.68
CA VAL A 24 -4.71 -4.24 -1.01
C VAL A 24 -5.05 -5.61 -1.56
N LYS A 25 -6.35 -5.95 -1.63
CA LYS A 25 -6.77 -7.26 -2.09
C LYS A 25 -6.41 -7.53 -3.55
N ARG A 26 -6.48 -6.50 -4.39
CA ARG A 26 -6.03 -6.57 -5.77
C ARG A 26 -4.53 -6.81 -5.85
N MET A 27 -3.72 -6.11 -5.06
CA MET A 27 -2.26 -6.29 -5.05
C MET A 27 -1.88 -7.70 -4.60
N GLU A 28 -2.52 -8.23 -3.55
CA GLU A 28 -2.34 -9.63 -3.10
C GLU A 28 -2.71 -10.67 -4.16
N ASN A 29 -3.66 -10.35 -5.05
CA ASN A 29 -4.10 -11.25 -6.10
C ASN A 29 -3.32 -11.10 -7.40
N ASP A 30 -2.83 -9.90 -7.73
CA ASP A 30 -2.28 -9.56 -9.05
C ASP A 30 -0.75 -9.43 -9.05
N TRP A 31 -0.06 -9.53 -7.90
CA TRP A 31 1.39 -9.30 -7.82
C TRP A 31 2.22 -10.18 -8.76
N TRP A 32 1.79 -11.44 -8.98
CA TRP A 32 2.44 -12.38 -9.88
C TRP A 32 2.40 -11.94 -11.35
N ILE A 33 1.45 -11.09 -11.73
CA ILE A 33 1.29 -10.60 -13.12
C ILE A 33 2.47 -9.71 -13.52
N TYR A 34 3.05 -8.98 -12.56
CA TYR A 34 4.07 -7.96 -12.85
C TYR A 34 5.50 -8.46 -12.70
N GLY A 35 5.72 -9.72 -12.28
CA GLY A 35 7.06 -10.32 -12.19
C GLY A 35 7.99 -9.69 -11.14
N TYR A 36 7.46 -8.89 -10.21
CA TYR A 36 8.21 -8.31 -9.09
C TYR A 36 8.08 -9.18 -7.84
N GLU A 37 9.12 -9.23 -7.01
CA GLU A 37 8.97 -9.67 -5.61
C GLU A 37 8.04 -8.68 -4.91
N CYS A 38 6.84 -9.14 -4.59
CA CYS A 38 5.91 -8.35 -3.80
C CYS A 38 6.46 -8.26 -2.38
N PRO A 39 6.56 -7.06 -1.79
CA PRO A 39 6.78 -6.95 -0.35
C PRO A 39 5.70 -7.75 0.38
N SER A 40 6.12 -8.56 1.34
CA SER A 40 5.29 -9.57 2.01
C SER A 40 4.07 -8.99 2.70
N GLU A 41 4.14 -7.72 3.09
CA GLU A 41 3.12 -7.04 3.87
C GLU A 41 2.69 -5.74 3.20
N ILE A 42 1.38 -5.63 2.96
CA ILE A 42 0.70 -4.44 2.43
C ILE A 42 -0.29 -3.98 3.50
N GLU A 43 -0.24 -2.72 3.91
CA GLU A 43 -1.16 -2.18 4.91
C GLU A 43 -1.89 -0.91 4.46
N VAL A 44 -3.08 -0.71 5.05
CA VAL A 44 -3.84 0.54 4.93
C VAL A 44 -3.46 1.47 6.08
N PHE A 45 -2.97 2.67 5.76
CA PHE A 45 -2.71 3.72 6.74
C PHE A 45 -3.71 4.88 6.59
N GLN A 46 -3.92 5.64 7.67
CA GLN A 46 -4.68 6.89 7.62
C GLN A 46 -3.72 8.09 7.61
N SER A 47 -3.87 8.96 6.63
CA SER A 47 -3.15 10.23 6.55
C SER A 47 -3.62 11.20 7.65
N LYS A 48 -2.78 12.18 7.97
CA LYS A 48 -3.13 13.27 8.91
C LYS A 48 -4.38 14.07 8.48
N ARG A 49 -4.77 14.01 7.20
CA ARG A 49 -5.94 14.69 6.64
C ARG A 49 -7.18 13.77 6.56
N GLY A 50 -7.15 12.61 7.21
CA GLY A 50 -8.27 11.67 7.31
C GLY A 50 -8.46 10.72 6.12
N LYS A 51 -7.75 10.94 5.00
CA LYS A 51 -7.77 10.03 3.83
C LYS A 51 -6.94 8.78 4.06
N TYR A 52 -7.21 7.71 3.31
CA TYR A 52 -6.56 6.41 3.45
C TYR A 52 -5.59 6.12 2.32
N GLY A 53 -4.42 5.56 2.61
CA GLY A 53 -3.44 5.14 1.61
C GLY A 53 -3.01 3.69 1.81
N VAL A 54 -2.34 3.13 0.82
CA VAL A 54 -1.75 1.79 0.86
C VAL A 54 -0.23 1.92 0.80
N ARG A 55 0.47 1.21 1.68
CA ARG A 55 1.94 1.14 1.67
C ARG A 55 2.40 -0.30 1.85
N TYR A 56 3.58 -0.57 1.32
CA TYR A 56 4.32 -1.77 1.64
C TYR A 56 4.97 -1.63 3.02
N MET A 57 5.22 -2.76 3.68
CA MET A 57 5.97 -2.90 4.94
C MET A 57 7.26 -3.70 4.67
N PRO A 58 8.30 -3.58 5.54
CA PRO A 58 9.64 -4.06 5.23
C PRO A 58 9.82 -5.54 5.48
#